data_AF-A0AAV1A429-F1
#
_entry.id   AF-A0AAV1A429-F1
#
_cell.length_a   1.000
_cell.length_b   1.000
_cell.length_c   1.000
_cell.angle_alpha   90.00
_cell.angle_beta   90.00
_cell.angle_gamma   90.00
#
_symmetry.space_group_name_H-M   'P 1'
#
loop_
_entity.id
_entity.type
_entity.pdbx_description
1 polymer ?
#
loop_
_entity_poly.entity_id
_entity_poly.type
_entity_poly.pdbx_seq_one_letter_code
_entity_poly.pdbx_strand_id
1 'polypeptide(L)'
;MSPKLPSRLFPYLILLTLASICLFSSLISLHTPSSSTSQSLSISNCNFFKGKWVFDPNYTPLYDDTCPFHRNAWNCIKNQRGNLSLINSWKWVPHGCHLPRIDPFRFLGVMINNNVGFVVDSLNENFLVSFLCILRVADEGAWKWKKKGAWRAYTSIDFIG
;
A
#
# COMPACT_ATOMS: atom_id res chain seq x y z
N MET A 1 -3.65 28.15 -43.85
CA MET A 1 -3.77 29.28 -42.90
C MET A 1 -4.71 28.85 -41.79
N SER A 2 -4.20 28.56 -40.59
CA SER A 2 -5.03 28.18 -39.46
C SER A 2 -5.80 29.41 -38.95
N PRO A 3 -7.13 29.32 -38.74
CA PRO A 3 -7.89 30.45 -38.24
C PRO A 3 -7.41 30.80 -36.83
N LYS A 4 -6.90 32.02 -36.65
CA LYS A 4 -6.52 32.54 -35.33
C LYS A 4 -7.80 32.77 -34.55
N LEU A 5 -8.01 31.97 -33.52
CA LEU A 5 -9.15 32.09 -32.63
C LEU A 5 -9.15 33.50 -32.00
N PRO A 6 -10.28 34.24 -32.03
CA PRO A 6 -10.35 35.59 -31.47
C PRO A 6 -9.93 35.61 -30.01
N SER A 7 -8.91 36.41 -29.68
CA SER A 7 -8.30 36.54 -28.35
C SER A 7 -9.32 36.76 -27.21
N ARG A 8 -10.47 37.37 -27.51
CA ARG A 8 -11.53 37.60 -26.52
C ARG A 8 -12.38 36.39 -26.15
N LEU A 9 -12.32 35.29 -26.91
CA LEU A 9 -13.06 34.05 -26.60
C LEU A 9 -12.31 33.15 -25.61
N PHE A 10 -10.99 33.30 -25.52
CA PHE A 10 -10.14 32.51 -24.63
C PHE A 10 -10.50 32.64 -23.13
N PRO A 11 -10.73 33.83 -22.56
CA PRO A 11 -11.11 33.95 -21.15
C PRO A 11 -12.50 33.36 -20.86
N TYR A 12 -13.44 33.44 -21.80
CA TYR A 12 -14.78 32.83 -21.65
C TYR A 12 -14.71 31.31 -21.68
N LEU A 13 -13.88 30.72 -22.55
CA LEU A 13 -13.66 29.29 -22.57
C LEU A 13 -13.04 28.78 -21.27
N ILE A 14 -12.09 29.51 -20.69
CA ILE A 14 -11.50 29.18 -19.38
C ILE A 14 -12.55 29.28 -18.26
N LEU A 15 -13.40 30.31 -18.29
CA LEU A 15 -14.43 30.48 -17.27
C LEU A 15 -15.48 29.35 -17.33
N LEU A 16 -15.88 28.94 -18.55
CA LEU A 16 -16.80 27.82 -18.79
C LEU A 16 -16.22 26.48 -18.32
N THR A 17 -14.94 26.22 -18.56
CA THR A 17 -14.30 24.98 -18.09
C THR A 17 -14.19 24.95 -16.58
N LEU A 18 -13.81 26.06 -15.94
CA LEU A 18 -13.76 26.16 -14.47
C LEU A 18 -15.14 25.97 -13.83
N ALA A 19 -16.18 26.60 -14.39
CA ALA A 19 -17.56 26.44 -13.90
C ALA A 19 -18.04 24.99 -14.00
N SER A 20 -17.76 24.32 -15.12
CA SER A 20 -18.11 22.90 -15.32
C SER A 20 -17.40 21.98 -14.31
N ILE A 21 -16.10 22.22 -14.05
CA ILE A 21 -15.32 21.45 -13.05
C ILE A 21 -15.86 21.65 -11.63
N CYS A 22 -16.27 22.87 -11.27
CA CYS A 22 -16.88 23.17 -9.96
C CYS A 22 -18.24 22.46 -9.79
N LEU A 23 -19.07 22.45 -10.83
CA LEU A 23 -20.36 21.75 -10.82
C LEU A 23 -20.16 20.23 -10.69
N PHE A 24 -19.20 19.67 -11.40
CA PHE A 24 -18.89 18.24 -11.34
C PHE A 24 -18.35 17.82 -9.96
N SER A 25 -17.46 18.63 -9.35
CA SER A 25 -16.97 18.40 -7.98
C SER A 25 -18.10 18.40 -6.94
N SER A 26 -19.09 19.27 -7.11
CA SER A 26 -20.24 19.38 -6.22
C SER A 26 -21.19 18.18 -6.36
N LEU A 27 -21.38 17.69 -7.60
CA LEU A 27 -22.16 16.48 -7.89
C LEU A 27 -21.53 15.21 -7.29
N ILE A 28 -20.20 15.09 -7.31
CA ILE A 28 -19.49 13.96 -6.69
C ILE A 28 -19.70 13.95 -5.17
N SER A 29 -19.70 15.13 -4.53
CA SER A 29 -19.88 15.23 -3.07
C SER A 29 -21.27 14.77 -2.60
N LEU A 30 -22.30 14.99 -3.42
CA LEU A 30 -23.69 14.60 -3.13
C LEU A 30 -23.97 13.09 -3.28
N HIS A 31 -23.09 12.35 -3.95
CA HIS A 31 -23.26 10.93 -4.27
C HIS A 31 -22.47 9.99 -3.35
N THR A 32 -22.15 10.41 -2.13
CA THR A 32 -21.67 9.48 -1.10
C THR A 32 -22.86 8.67 -0.56
N PRO A 33 -22.94 7.35 -0.82
CA PRO A 33 -23.97 6.53 -0.22
C PRO A 33 -23.68 6.41 1.27
N SER A 34 -24.61 6.84 2.12
CA SER A 34 -24.59 6.55 3.55
C SER A 34 -24.86 5.06 3.77
N SER A 35 -23.80 4.26 3.67
CA SER A 35 -23.81 2.84 4.04
C SER A 35 -23.79 2.73 5.57
N SER A 36 -24.97 2.70 6.19
CA SER A 36 -25.14 2.32 7.59
C SER A 36 -25.07 0.80 7.74
N THR A 37 -23.90 0.28 8.10
CA THR A 37 -23.73 -1.09 8.59
C THR A 37 -23.16 -1.04 10.00
N SER A 38 -23.91 -1.63 10.92
CA SER A 38 -23.71 -1.66 12.37
C SER A 38 -22.42 -2.38 12.81
N GLN A 39 -21.74 -1.78 13.79
CA GLN A 39 -20.63 -2.29 14.61
C GLN A 39 -19.28 -2.55 13.91
N SER A 40 -18.62 -1.48 13.47
CA SER A 40 -17.17 -1.38 13.65
C SER A 40 -16.93 -0.36 14.76
N LEU A 41 -16.13 -0.72 15.77
CA LEU A 41 -15.49 0.31 16.60
C LEU A 41 -14.82 1.27 15.63
N SER A 42 -15.24 2.54 15.66
CA SER A 42 -14.90 3.61 14.73
C SER A 42 -13.42 3.59 14.25
N ILE A 43 -13.13 2.89 13.15
CA ILE A 43 -11.89 3.08 12.39
C ILE A 43 -11.80 4.56 11.95
N SER A 44 -12.94 5.25 11.84
CA SER A 44 -13.05 6.66 11.48
C SER A 44 -12.33 7.63 12.44
N ASN A 45 -12.03 7.24 13.69
CA ASN A 45 -11.28 8.08 14.65
C ASN A 45 -9.90 7.48 15.04
N CYS A 46 -9.48 6.39 14.40
CA CYS A 46 -8.23 5.71 14.71
C CYS A 46 -7.07 6.36 13.94
N ASN A 47 -6.19 7.07 14.64
CA ASN A 47 -4.97 7.59 14.04
C ASN A 47 -3.85 6.55 14.10
N PHE A 48 -3.65 5.79 13.01
CA PHE A 48 -2.61 4.76 12.93
C PHE A 48 -1.17 5.29 13.10
N PHE A 49 -0.96 6.59 12.88
CA PHE A 49 0.34 7.24 12.99
C PHE A 49 0.67 7.69 14.43
N LYS A 50 -0.31 7.69 15.35
CA LYS A 50 -0.12 8.02 16.77
C LYS A 50 -0.25 6.76 17.62
N GLY A 51 0.81 6.41 18.33
CA GLY A 51 0.88 5.16 19.06
C GLY A 51 2.17 5.03 19.85
N LYS A 52 2.44 3.80 20.27
CA LYS A 52 3.68 3.44 20.96
C LYS A 52 4.15 2.06 20.53
N TRP A 53 5.46 1.86 20.58
CA TRP A 53 6.05 0.53 20.50
C TRP A 53 5.85 -0.20 21.83
N VAL A 54 5.34 -1.42 21.76
CA VAL A 54 5.12 -2.30 22.91
C VAL A 54 5.92 -3.58 22.70
N PHE A 55 6.61 -4.03 23.74
CA PHE A 55 7.27 -5.31 23.74
C PHE A 55 6.25 -6.43 23.98
N ASP A 56 6.27 -7.46 23.13
CA ASP A 56 5.41 -8.63 23.21
C ASP A 56 6.23 -9.88 22.84
N PRO A 57 6.59 -10.74 23.81
CA PRO A 57 7.43 -11.90 23.56
C PRO A 57 6.77 -12.95 22.66
N ASN A 58 5.45 -12.90 22.49
CA ASN A 58 4.71 -13.80 21.60
C ASN A 58 4.59 -13.23 20.17
N TYR A 59 5.06 -12.00 19.95
CA TYR A 59 4.98 -11.35 18.64
C TYR A 59 6.13 -11.85 17.74
N THR A 60 5.78 -12.65 16.74
CA THR A 60 6.73 -13.27 15.80
C THR A 60 6.58 -12.71 14.38
N PRO A 61 7.63 -12.71 13.54
CA PRO A 61 7.49 -12.33 12.14
C PRO A 61 6.45 -13.16 11.39
N LEU A 62 5.85 -12.59 10.37
CA LEU A 62 4.87 -13.27 9.52
C LEU A 62 5.51 -14.11 8.40
N TYR A 63 6.83 -14.03 8.25
CA TYR A 63 7.59 -14.78 7.23
C TYR A 63 8.96 -15.17 7.80
N ASP A 64 9.59 -16.15 7.19
CA ASP A 64 10.89 -16.70 7.60
C ASP A 64 12.04 -16.28 6.65
N ASP A 65 13.20 -16.91 6.79
CA ASP A 65 14.38 -16.62 5.99
C ASP A 65 14.31 -17.13 4.54
N THR A 66 13.30 -17.92 4.20
CA THR A 66 13.15 -18.55 2.88
C THR A 66 12.60 -17.59 1.83
N CYS A 67 12.06 -16.44 2.25
CA CYS A 67 11.47 -15.47 1.33
C CYS A 67 12.46 -15.03 0.23
N PRO A 68 12.13 -15.24 -1.06
CA PRO A 68 13.05 -15.00 -2.18
C PRO A 68 13.23 -13.53 -2.53
N PHE A 69 12.41 -12.63 -1.95
CA PHE A 69 12.44 -11.21 -2.28
C PHE A 69 13.54 -10.43 -1.53
N HIS A 70 14.08 -11.01 -0.46
CA HIS A 70 15.21 -10.43 0.23
C HIS A 70 16.48 -10.51 -0.64
N ARG A 71 17.24 -9.40 -0.68
CA ARG A 71 18.62 -9.48 -1.14
C ARG A 71 19.44 -10.23 -0.09
N ASN A 72 20.33 -11.13 -0.50
CA ASN A 72 21.14 -11.95 0.41
C ASN A 72 21.84 -11.11 1.51
N ALA A 73 22.41 -9.95 1.14
CA ALA A 73 23.08 -9.06 2.10
C ALA A 73 22.14 -8.45 3.17
N TRP A 74 20.82 -8.46 2.95
CA TRP A 74 19.81 -7.84 3.80
C TRP A 74 18.84 -8.83 4.46
N ASN A 75 19.02 -10.14 4.25
CA ASN A 75 18.25 -11.16 4.94
C ASN A 75 18.86 -11.40 6.34
N CYS A 76 18.44 -10.62 7.34
CA CYS A 76 18.98 -10.74 8.70
C CYS A 76 18.68 -12.08 9.37
N ILE A 77 17.56 -12.74 9.03
CA ILE A 77 17.19 -14.04 9.57
C ILE A 77 18.19 -15.09 9.04
N LYS A 78 18.38 -15.14 7.71
CA LYS A 78 19.35 -16.02 7.05
C LYS A 78 20.79 -15.78 7.50
N ASN A 79 21.15 -14.50 7.67
CA ASN A 79 22.49 -14.09 8.10
C ASN A 79 22.71 -14.20 9.61
N GLN A 80 21.77 -14.81 10.36
CA GLN A 80 21.91 -15.11 11.80
C GLN A 80 22.28 -13.89 12.65
N ARG A 81 21.66 -12.74 12.35
CA ARG A 81 21.91 -11.51 13.11
C ARG A 81 21.55 -11.74 14.59
N GLY A 82 22.46 -11.38 15.49
CA GLY A 82 22.21 -11.43 16.94
C GLY A 82 21.05 -10.52 17.37
N ASN A 83 20.39 -10.88 18.48
CA ASN A 83 19.25 -10.17 19.08
C ASN A 83 17.99 -10.06 18.20
N LEU A 84 17.86 -10.91 17.16
CA LEU A 84 16.73 -10.84 16.25
C LEU A 84 15.39 -11.17 16.93
N SER A 85 15.38 -12.12 17.87
CA SER A 85 14.19 -12.44 18.67
C SER A 85 13.69 -11.22 19.44
N LEU A 86 14.60 -10.49 20.10
CA LEU A 86 14.27 -9.26 20.83
C LEU A 86 13.74 -8.18 19.88
N ILE A 87 14.40 -7.96 18.74
CA ILE A 87 13.98 -6.95 17.75
C ILE A 87 12.59 -7.28 17.20
N ASN A 88 12.36 -8.55 16.85
CA ASN A 88 11.10 -9.00 16.28
C ASN A 88 9.94 -9.02 17.27
N SER A 89 10.21 -8.94 18.59
CA SER A 89 9.18 -8.90 19.63
C SER A 89 8.55 -7.52 19.84
N TRP A 90 8.97 -6.49 19.10
CA TRP A 90 8.38 -5.16 19.18
C TRP A 90 7.22 -4.99 18.20
N LYS A 91 6.08 -4.50 18.71
CA LYS A 91 4.90 -4.20 17.89
C LYS A 91 4.43 -2.77 18.06
N TRP A 92 3.96 -2.16 16.98
CA TRP A 92 3.33 -0.85 17.00
C TRP A 92 1.87 -0.96 17.42
N VAL A 93 1.47 -0.18 18.43
CA VAL A 93 0.08 -0.13 18.92
C VAL A 93 -0.45 1.30 18.81
N PRO A 94 -1.39 1.57 17.89
CA PRO A 94 -2.05 2.88 17.80
C PRO A 94 -2.83 3.25 19.06
N HIS A 95 -3.02 4.54 19.29
CA HIS A 95 -3.84 5.02 20.39
C HIS A 95 -5.34 4.90 20.05
N GLY A 96 -6.11 4.33 20.98
CA GLY A 96 -7.58 4.31 20.90
C GLY A 96 -8.16 3.25 19.95
N CYS A 97 -7.35 2.34 19.41
CA CYS A 97 -7.82 1.30 18.50
C CYS A 97 -6.87 0.09 18.43
N HIS A 98 -7.41 -1.03 17.96
CA HIS A 98 -6.64 -2.24 17.66
C HIS A 98 -6.24 -2.25 16.18
N LEU A 99 -4.96 -2.45 15.91
CA LEU A 99 -4.45 -2.68 14.55
C LEU A 99 -4.27 -4.19 14.35
N PRO A 100 -5.15 -4.86 13.59
CA PRO A 100 -4.98 -6.28 13.30
C PRO A 100 -3.72 -6.51 12.47
N ARG A 101 -3.11 -7.68 12.64
CA ARG A 101 -2.07 -8.14 11.72
C ARG A 101 -2.64 -8.30 10.32
N ILE A 102 -1.79 -8.12 9.33
CA ILE A 102 -2.17 -8.40 7.95
C ILE A 102 -2.48 -9.89 7.80
N ASP A 103 -3.59 -10.16 7.14
CA ASP A 103 -3.99 -11.49 6.70
C ASP A 103 -3.66 -11.58 5.20
N PRO A 104 -2.61 -12.34 4.81
CA PRO A 104 -2.18 -12.41 3.43
C PRO A 104 -3.21 -13.09 2.53
N PHE A 105 -3.93 -14.10 3.04
CA PHE A 105 -4.99 -14.79 2.28
C PHE A 105 -6.15 -13.86 2.00
N ARG A 106 -6.60 -13.12 3.02
CA ARG A 106 -7.65 -12.12 2.86
C ARG A 106 -7.23 -11.00 1.91
N PHE A 107 -5.99 -10.51 2.03
CA PHE A 107 -5.49 -9.48 1.12
C PHE A 107 -5.50 -9.97 -0.32
N LEU A 108 -4.88 -11.12 -0.61
CA LEU A 108 -4.83 -11.67 -1.96
C LEU A 108 -6.23 -11.99 -2.49
N GLY A 109 -7.13 -12.52 -1.67
CA GLY A 109 -8.53 -12.78 -2.03
C GLY A 109 -9.28 -11.52 -2.49
N VAL A 110 -9.04 -10.37 -1.86
CA VAL A 110 -9.60 -9.07 -2.30
C VAL A 110 -8.94 -8.57 -3.59
N MET A 111 -7.67 -8.90 -3.81
CA MET A 111 -6.93 -8.48 -5.00
C MET A 111 -7.13 -9.40 -6.21
N ILE A 112 -7.91 -10.49 -6.08
CA ILE A 112 -8.28 -11.33 -7.23
C ILE A 112 -8.94 -10.45 -8.32
N ASN A 113 -8.52 -10.65 -9.57
CA ASN A 113 -8.94 -9.88 -10.75
C ASN A 113 -8.53 -8.39 -10.74
N ASN A 114 -7.69 -7.96 -9.80
CA ASN A 114 -7.11 -6.61 -9.76
C ASN A 114 -5.62 -6.65 -10.09
N ASN A 115 -5.15 -5.68 -10.87
CA ASN A 115 -3.72 -5.50 -11.14
C ASN A 115 -3.13 -4.53 -10.10
N VAL A 116 -2.16 -5.00 -9.31
CA VAL A 116 -1.50 -4.21 -8.27
C VAL A 116 -0.06 -3.91 -8.66
N GLY A 117 0.28 -2.63 -8.77
CA GLY A 117 1.65 -2.17 -9.02
C GLY A 117 2.17 -1.33 -7.86
N PHE A 118 3.44 -1.51 -7.51
CA PHE A 118 4.12 -0.69 -6.49
C PHE A 118 5.14 0.23 -7.14
N VAL A 119 5.01 1.53 -6.89
CA VAL A 119 5.99 2.55 -7.26
C VAL A 119 6.73 2.97 -6.00
N VAL A 120 8.03 2.68 -5.95
CA VAL A 120 8.80 2.73 -4.70
C VAL A 120 10.14 3.41 -4.94
N ASP A 121 10.60 4.21 -3.98
CA ASP A 121 11.95 4.78 -3.97
C ASP A 121 12.94 3.86 -3.23
N SER A 122 14.17 4.32 -3.01
CA SER A 122 15.17 3.54 -2.28
C SER A 122 14.85 3.38 -0.79
N LEU A 123 14.08 4.30 -0.19
CA LEU A 123 13.76 4.27 1.24
C LEU A 123 12.66 3.23 1.51
N ASN A 124 11.71 3.12 0.59
CA ASN A 124 10.55 2.25 0.73
C ASN A 124 10.76 0.83 0.16
N GLU A 125 11.94 0.51 -0.39
CA GLU A 125 12.26 -0.84 -0.89
C GLU A 125 12.10 -1.90 0.21
N ASN A 126 12.50 -1.58 1.45
CA ASN A 126 12.39 -2.49 2.59
C ASN A 126 10.92 -2.79 2.94
N PHE A 127 10.05 -1.78 2.85
CA PHE A 127 8.61 -1.96 3.04
C PHE A 127 8.06 -2.92 1.99
N LEU A 128 8.38 -2.67 0.71
CA LEU A 128 7.93 -3.53 -0.37
C LEU A 128 8.39 -4.97 -0.16
N VAL A 129 9.69 -5.20 0.06
CA VAL A 129 10.21 -6.57 0.28
C VAL A 129 9.50 -7.28 1.43
N SER A 130 9.34 -6.62 2.58
CA SER A 130 8.65 -7.19 3.74
C SER A 130 7.20 -7.53 3.43
N PHE A 131 6.47 -6.61 2.78
CA PHE A 131 5.08 -6.82 2.38
C PHE A 131 4.92 -8.05 1.46
N LEU A 132 5.82 -8.21 0.49
CA LEU A 132 5.78 -9.34 -0.42
C LEU A 132 6.11 -10.66 0.24
N CYS A 133 7.06 -10.67 1.18
CA CYS A 133 7.36 -11.87 1.96
C CYS A 133 6.15 -12.33 2.78
N ILE A 134 5.34 -11.40 3.27
CA ILE A 134 4.09 -11.72 3.96
C ILE A 134 3.08 -12.34 3.00
N LEU A 135 2.89 -11.76 1.81
CA LEU A 135 1.96 -12.29 0.81
C LEU A 135 2.38 -13.67 0.28
N ARG A 136 3.69 -13.94 0.18
CA ARG A 136 4.28 -15.22 -0.23
C ARG A 136 3.93 -16.40 0.68
N VAL A 137 3.44 -16.13 1.89
CA VAL A 137 2.87 -17.15 2.79
C VAL A 137 1.56 -17.71 2.25
N ALA A 138 0.79 -16.89 1.53
CA ALA A 138 -0.49 -17.29 0.95
C ALA A 138 -0.37 -17.77 -0.50
N ASP A 139 0.61 -17.26 -1.26
CA ASP A 139 0.87 -17.68 -2.64
C ASP A 139 2.34 -18.04 -2.81
N GLU A 140 2.64 -19.35 -2.87
CA GLU A 140 4.00 -19.83 -3.03
C GLU A 140 4.60 -19.63 -4.43
N GLY A 141 3.74 -19.43 -5.44
CA GLY A 141 4.14 -19.20 -6.82
C GLY A 141 4.57 -17.76 -7.10
N ALA A 142 4.31 -16.84 -6.16
CA ALA A 142 4.65 -15.43 -6.32
C ALA A 142 6.15 -15.23 -6.58
N TRP A 143 6.47 -14.54 -7.67
CA TRP A 143 7.84 -14.23 -8.06
C TRP A 143 7.98 -12.76 -8.44
N LYS A 144 9.15 -12.19 -8.13
CA LYS A 144 9.48 -10.81 -8.44
C LYS A 144 10.22 -10.80 -9.76
N TRP A 145 9.69 -10.11 -10.76
CA TRP A 145 10.43 -9.85 -12.00
C TRP A 145 10.67 -8.39 -12.25
N LYS A 146 11.71 -8.18 -13.05
CA LYS A 146 12.08 -6.86 -13.52
C LYS A 146 12.13 -6.91 -15.03
N LYS A 147 11.27 -6.13 -15.70
CA LYS A 147 11.35 -5.98 -17.16
C LYS A 147 12.71 -5.39 -17.52
N LYS A 148 13.38 -5.96 -18.53
CA LYS A 148 14.66 -5.45 -19.03
C LYS A 148 14.49 -3.98 -19.44
N GLY A 149 15.31 -3.09 -18.88
CA GLY A 149 15.22 -1.63 -19.12
C GLY A 149 14.27 -0.86 -18.18
N ALA A 150 13.57 -1.51 -17.26
CA ALA A 150 12.76 -0.81 -16.26
C ALA A 150 13.64 -0.06 -15.24
N TRP A 151 13.20 1.14 -14.86
CA TRP A 151 13.79 1.94 -13.77
C TRP A 151 13.85 1.12 -12.48
N ARG A 152 14.88 1.32 -11.64
CA ARG A 152 15.02 0.55 -10.36
C ARG A 152 13.82 0.72 -9.42
N ALA A 153 13.07 1.82 -9.56
CA ALA A 153 11.90 2.16 -8.76
C ALA A 153 10.62 1.37 -9.12
N TYR A 154 10.63 0.59 -10.22
CA TYR A 154 9.46 -0.17 -10.66
C TYR A 154 9.67 -1.67 -10.41
N THR A 155 8.82 -2.24 -9.56
CA THR A 155 8.75 -3.69 -9.33
C THR A 155 7.32 -4.15 -9.64
N SER A 156 7.19 -5.10 -10.56
CA SER A 156 5.92 -5.77 -10.89
C SER A 156 5.93 -7.16 -10.30
N ILE A 157 4.76 -7.61 -9.84
CA ILE A 157 4.59 -8.87 -9.10
C ILE A 157 3.27 -9.45 -9.53
N ASP A 158 3.32 -10.70 -9.95
CA ASP A 158 2.18 -11.52 -10.37
C ASP A 158 2.00 -12.43 -9.18
N PHE A 159 0.87 -12.25 -8.53
CA PHE A 159 0.37 -13.25 -7.61
C PHE A 159 -0.38 -14.26 -8.46
N ILE A 160 0.06 -15.51 -8.43
CA ILE A 160 -0.60 -16.61 -9.13
C ILE A 160 -1.75 -17.02 -8.20
N GLY A 161 -2.89 -16.35 -8.39
CA GLY A 161 -4.13 -16.67 -7.67
C GLY A 161 -4.60 -18.09 -7.91
#